data_AF-A0A0N1EUZ8-F1
#
_entry.id   AF-A0A0N1EUZ8-F1
#
_cell.length_a   1.000
_cell.length_b   1.000
_cell.length_c   1.000
_cell.angle_alpha   90.00
_cell.angle_beta   90.00
_cell.angle_gamma   90.00
#
_symmetry.space_group_name_H-M   'P 1'
#
loop_
_entity.id
_entity.type
_entity.pdbx_description
1 polymer ?
#
loop_
_entity_poly.entity_id
_entity_poly.type
_entity_poly.pdbx_seq_one_letter_code
_entity_poly.pdbx_strand_id
1 'polypeptide(L)'
;MSNSIVITSSYKIVDQGAFKASLTENLGSDANLQKNIKAKLDKVAEEAEQNKLEGSTVSIDSMIKTVSSDAQDAIQLTVTDSTSTLTVSESFNMTLEVVVTDTLKTANGVDSKVSYTKSFPLNEPSVSGVTSVIAALNSFPEGKLFDKTLTSVEVKSDGTDVSSKAS
;
A
#
# COMPACT_ATOMS: atom_id res chain seq x y z
N MET A 1 -2.65 10.31 17.20
CA MET A 1 -1.19 10.47 17.11
C MET A 1 -0.77 9.66 15.91
N SER A 2 -0.30 10.32 14.85
CA SER A 2 0.31 9.65 13.71
C SER A 2 1.80 9.55 14.00
N ASN A 3 2.41 8.42 13.68
CA ASN A 3 3.87 8.30 13.71
C ASN A 3 4.37 8.19 12.28
N SER A 4 5.63 8.51 12.04
CA SER A 4 6.30 8.32 10.76
C SER A 4 7.70 7.75 10.98
N ILE A 5 8.08 6.81 10.13
CA ILE A 5 9.44 6.28 10.06
C ILE A 5 10.22 7.16 9.09
N VAL A 6 11.30 7.77 9.56
CA VAL A 6 12.21 8.59 8.76
C VAL A 6 13.53 7.86 8.61
N ILE A 7 13.89 7.54 7.37
CA ILE A 7 15.12 6.83 7.01
C ILE A 7 15.96 7.74 6.12
N THR A 8 17.19 8.03 6.52
CA THR A 8 18.12 8.86 5.74
C THR A 8 19.28 8.02 5.25
N SER A 9 19.64 8.21 3.99
CA SER A 9 20.72 7.51 3.31
C SER A 9 21.63 8.50 2.59
N SER A 10 22.94 8.20 2.57
CA SER A 10 23.94 8.90 1.77
C SER A 10 24.00 8.42 0.31
N TYR A 11 23.00 7.64 -0.11
CA TYR A 11 22.74 7.30 -1.50
C TYR A 11 21.76 8.28 -2.14
N LYS A 12 22.10 8.76 -3.33
CA LYS A 12 21.23 9.62 -4.14
C LYS A 12 20.31 8.77 -5.01
N ILE A 13 19.02 8.77 -4.72
CA ILE A 13 18.01 8.15 -5.58
C ILE A 13 17.85 8.99 -6.84
N VAL A 14 17.95 8.34 -8.00
CA VAL A 14 17.92 9.01 -9.31
C VAL A 14 16.50 9.08 -9.85
N ASP A 15 15.73 7.99 -9.73
CA ASP A 15 14.34 7.91 -10.15
C ASP A 15 13.44 7.72 -8.92
N GLN A 16 12.93 8.83 -8.40
CA GLN A 16 12.07 8.82 -7.22
C GLN A 16 10.73 8.11 -7.48
N GLY A 17 10.21 8.17 -8.71
CA GLY A 17 8.94 7.53 -9.06
C GLY A 17 9.06 6.01 -9.04
N ALA A 18 10.09 5.49 -9.73
CA ALA A 18 10.38 4.07 -9.75
C ALA A 18 10.70 3.53 -8.34
N PHE A 19 11.52 4.26 -7.56
CA PHE A 19 11.87 3.87 -6.19
C PHE A 19 10.62 3.73 -5.30
N LYS A 20 9.73 4.74 -5.31
CA LYS A 20 8.48 4.70 -4.54
C LYS A 20 7.57 3.56 -4.98
N ALA A 21 7.46 3.33 -6.30
CA ALA A 21 6.65 2.23 -6.84
C ALA A 21 7.18 0.86 -6.38
N SER A 22 8.48 0.62 -6.49
CA SER A 22 9.11 -0.63 -6.02
C SER A 22 8.96 -0.80 -4.50
N LEU A 23 9.16 0.25 -3.70
CA LEU A 23 8.97 0.16 -2.26
C LEU A 23 7.51 -0.19 -1.91
N THR A 24 6.54 0.44 -2.57
CA THR A 24 5.11 0.18 -2.37
C THR A 24 4.75 -1.27 -2.72
N GLU A 25 5.22 -1.76 -3.87
CA GLU A 25 5.01 -3.14 -4.31
C GLU A 25 5.56 -4.14 -3.30
N ASN A 26 6.76 -3.88 -2.77
CA ASN A 26 7.42 -4.78 -1.83
C ASN A 26 6.80 -4.74 -0.43
N LEU A 27 6.32 -3.57 0.03
CA LEU A 27 5.48 -3.47 1.23
C LEU A 27 4.15 -4.23 1.03
N GLY A 28 3.63 -4.27 -0.20
CA GLY A 28 2.44 -5.02 -0.59
C GLY A 28 2.64 -6.53 -0.81
N SER A 29 3.90 -7.00 -0.87
CA SER A 29 4.25 -8.38 -1.26
C SER A 29 4.53 -9.31 -0.07
N ASP A 30 4.24 -8.87 1.17
CA ASP A 30 4.36 -9.72 2.35
C ASP A 30 3.49 -10.99 2.21
N ALA A 31 4.04 -12.16 2.56
CA ALA A 31 3.36 -13.44 2.36
C ALA A 31 2.06 -13.55 3.18
N ASN A 32 1.97 -12.92 4.35
CA ASN A 32 0.74 -12.87 5.14
C ASN A 32 -0.28 -11.93 4.49
N LEU A 33 0.18 -10.80 3.95
CA LEU A 33 -0.67 -9.88 3.19
C LEU A 33 -1.24 -10.55 1.94
N GLN A 34 -0.43 -11.27 1.16
CA GLN A 34 -0.89 -12.05 0.01
C GLN A 34 -1.90 -13.14 0.41
N LYS A 35 -1.65 -13.84 1.52
CA LYS A 35 -2.59 -14.83 2.07
C LYS A 35 -3.92 -14.20 2.48
N ASN A 36 -3.89 -13.02 3.09
CA ASN A 36 -5.08 -12.27 3.50
C ASN A 36 -5.88 -11.75 2.29
N ILE A 37 -5.19 -11.17 1.30
CA ILE A 37 -5.78 -10.77 0.01
C ILE A 37 -6.47 -11.97 -0.63
N LYS A 38 -5.77 -13.12 -0.73
CA LYS A 38 -6.34 -14.34 -1.29
C LYS A 38 -7.60 -14.77 -0.55
N ALA A 39 -7.57 -14.83 0.78
CA ALA A 39 -8.75 -15.21 1.56
C ALA A 39 -9.96 -14.28 1.32
N LYS A 40 -9.72 -12.97 1.20
CA LYS A 40 -10.77 -11.99 0.87
C LYS A 40 -11.31 -12.18 -0.54
N LEU A 41 -10.44 -12.38 -1.53
CA LEU A 41 -10.84 -12.62 -2.92
C LEU A 41 -11.60 -13.94 -3.08
N ASP A 42 -11.15 -15.02 -2.44
CA ASP A 42 -11.82 -16.32 -2.45
C ASP A 42 -13.25 -16.18 -1.88
N LYS A 43 -13.40 -15.48 -0.74
CA LYS A 43 -14.71 -15.20 -0.17
C LYS A 43 -15.61 -14.38 -1.10
N VAL A 44 -15.06 -13.35 -1.76
CA VAL A 44 -15.82 -12.56 -2.74
C VAL A 44 -16.25 -13.41 -3.92
N ALA A 45 -15.39 -14.30 -4.41
CA ALA A 45 -15.71 -15.21 -5.50
C ALA A 45 -16.82 -16.20 -5.12
N GLU A 46 -16.77 -16.78 -3.92
CA GLU A 46 -17.83 -17.64 -3.40
C GLU A 46 -19.17 -16.88 -3.30
N GLU A 47 -19.16 -15.68 -2.72
CA GLU A 47 -20.35 -14.84 -2.61
C GLU A 47 -20.89 -14.42 -3.99
N ALA A 48 -20.02 -14.10 -4.95
CA ALA A 48 -20.43 -13.71 -6.29
C ALA A 48 -21.05 -14.89 -7.06
N GLU A 49 -20.48 -16.08 -6.93
CA GLU A 49 -21.01 -17.30 -7.56
C GLU A 49 -22.37 -17.72 -6.95
N GLN A 50 -22.57 -17.54 -5.65
CA GLN A 50 -23.85 -17.82 -4.99
C GLN A 50 -24.96 -16.84 -5.38
N ASN A 51 -24.61 -15.60 -5.70
CA ASN A 51 -25.56 -14.52 -5.97
C ASN A 51 -25.72 -14.21 -7.47
N LYS A 52 -25.00 -14.90 -8.36
CA LYS A 52 -25.07 -14.63 -9.80
C LYS A 52 -26.44 -14.99 -10.37
N LEU A 53 -26.83 -14.26 -11.41
CA LEU A 53 -28.04 -14.58 -12.17
C LEU A 53 -27.85 -15.86 -13.00
N GLU A 54 -28.91 -16.65 -13.16
CA GLU A 54 -28.84 -17.85 -13.99
C GLU A 54 -28.50 -17.47 -15.45
N GLY A 55 -27.50 -18.15 -16.02
CA GLY A 55 -27.01 -17.87 -17.37
C GLY A 55 -26.08 -16.65 -17.48
N SER A 56 -25.70 -16.04 -16.36
CA SER A 56 -24.78 -14.91 -16.34
C SER A 56 -23.32 -15.33 -16.11
N THR A 57 -22.39 -14.44 -16.47
CA THR A 57 -20.95 -14.61 -16.24
C THR A 57 -20.46 -13.53 -15.29
N VAL A 58 -19.73 -13.93 -14.25
CA VAL A 58 -19.14 -13.03 -13.27
C VAL A 58 -17.68 -12.75 -13.63
N SER A 59 -17.26 -11.47 -13.59
CA SER A 59 -15.86 -11.06 -13.55
C SER A 59 -15.54 -10.37 -12.23
N ILE A 60 -14.32 -10.57 -11.73
CA ILE A 60 -13.84 -9.96 -10.49
C ILE A 60 -12.53 -9.27 -10.82
N ASP A 61 -12.52 -7.94 -10.70
CA ASP A 61 -11.34 -7.11 -10.81
C ASP A 61 -10.93 -6.66 -9.41
N SER A 62 -9.63 -6.59 -9.14
CA SER A 62 -9.15 -6.13 -7.84
C SER A 62 -7.93 -5.24 -7.96
N MET A 63 -7.84 -4.25 -7.07
CA MET A 63 -6.76 -3.28 -7.02
C MET A 63 -6.43 -2.94 -5.56
N ILE A 64 -5.15 -2.87 -5.23
CA ILE A 64 -4.70 -2.35 -3.94
C ILE A 64 -4.60 -0.82 -4.06
N LYS A 65 -5.31 -0.11 -3.19
CA LYS A 65 -5.21 1.33 -2.99
C LYS A 65 -4.47 1.62 -1.70
N THR A 66 -3.52 2.54 -1.76
CA THR A 66 -2.87 3.11 -0.58
C THR A 66 -3.53 4.45 -0.28
N VAL A 67 -4.08 4.61 0.91
CA VAL A 67 -4.70 5.87 1.35
C VAL A 67 -4.01 6.30 2.63
N SER A 68 -3.27 7.41 2.59
CA SER A 68 -2.87 8.11 3.80
C SER A 68 -4.11 8.80 4.41
N SER A 69 -4.24 8.74 5.73
CA SER A 69 -5.33 9.43 6.46
C SER A 69 -5.24 10.96 6.37
N ASP A 70 -4.05 11.44 6.07
CA ASP A 70 -3.70 12.84 5.93
C ASP A 70 -3.42 13.00 4.43
N ALA A 71 -3.99 13.96 3.72
CA ALA A 71 -3.94 14.09 2.24
C ALA A 71 -2.52 14.23 1.60
N GLN A 72 -1.48 13.90 2.34
CA GLN A 72 -0.07 13.78 2.02
C GLN A 72 0.27 12.34 1.59
N ASP A 73 1.13 12.13 0.59
CA ASP A 73 1.60 10.79 0.22
C ASP A 73 2.14 10.01 1.43
N ALA A 74 1.68 8.76 1.60
CA ALA A 74 2.12 7.89 2.70
C ALA A 74 3.62 7.50 2.62
N ILE A 75 4.22 7.65 1.44
CA ILE A 75 5.64 7.46 1.17
C ILE A 75 6.17 8.76 0.53
N GLN A 76 6.93 9.51 1.32
CA GLN A 76 7.59 10.72 0.88
C GLN A 76 9.07 10.44 0.68
N LEU A 77 9.63 11.02 -0.38
CA LEU A 77 11.05 10.93 -0.66
C LEU A 77 11.56 12.32 -1.00
N THR A 78 12.56 12.77 -0.24
CA THR A 78 13.25 14.02 -0.46
C THR A 78 14.70 13.70 -0.81
N VAL A 79 15.19 14.21 -1.94
CA VAL A 79 16.58 14.04 -2.36
C VAL A 79 17.25 15.40 -2.37
N THR A 80 18.25 15.59 -1.51
CA THR A 80 19.03 16.83 -1.39
C THR A 80 20.50 16.48 -1.59
N ASP A 81 21.12 17.05 -2.63
CA ASP A 81 22.51 16.76 -3.03
C ASP A 81 22.79 15.27 -3.22
N SER A 82 23.57 14.67 -2.31
CA SER A 82 23.93 13.25 -2.26
C SER A 82 23.16 12.46 -1.20
N THR A 83 22.16 13.08 -0.57
CA THR A 83 21.41 12.50 0.54
C THR A 83 19.96 12.30 0.14
N SER A 84 19.41 11.14 0.45
CA SER A 84 17.99 10.83 0.25
C SER A 84 17.33 10.53 1.59
N THR A 85 16.23 11.19 1.88
CA THR A 85 15.41 11.00 3.07
C THR A 85 14.06 10.43 2.68
N LEU A 86 13.81 9.18 3.08
CA LEU A 86 12.56 8.45 2.94
C LEU A 86 11.73 8.65 4.21
N THR A 87 10.49 9.12 4.08
CA THR A 87 9.54 9.21 5.19
C THR A 87 8.34 8.33 4.87
N VAL A 88 8.05 7.37 5.74
CA VAL A 88 6.91 6.44 5.61
C VAL A 88 5.99 6.66 6.80
N SER A 89 4.75 7.08 6.55
CA SER A 89 3.75 7.23 7.61
C SER A 89 3.41 5.87 8.21
N GLU A 90 3.36 5.75 9.54
CA GLU A 90 2.91 4.53 10.22
C GLU A 90 1.43 4.23 9.92
N SER A 91 0.64 5.25 9.58
CA SER A 91 -0.71 5.11 9.03
C SER A 91 -0.71 4.77 7.53
N PHE A 92 0.03 3.72 7.14
CA PHE A 92 -0.03 3.16 5.79
C PHE A 92 -1.28 2.30 5.66
N ASN A 93 -2.43 2.91 5.36
CA ASN A 93 -3.66 2.15 5.15
C ASN A 93 -3.71 1.61 3.71
N MET A 94 -3.58 0.30 3.58
CA MET A 94 -3.88 -0.41 2.34
C MET A 94 -5.33 -0.87 2.35
N THR A 95 -6.02 -0.61 1.25
CA THR A 95 -7.36 -1.12 1.00
C THR A 95 -7.35 -1.94 -0.28
N LEU A 96 -7.86 -3.16 -0.21
CA LEU A 96 -8.18 -3.95 -1.38
C LEU A 96 -9.56 -3.52 -1.88
N GLU A 97 -9.59 -2.85 -3.02
CA GLU A 97 -10.82 -2.59 -3.75
C GLU A 97 -11.09 -3.75 -4.70
N VAL A 98 -12.29 -4.33 -4.61
CA VAL A 98 -12.73 -5.44 -5.47
C VAL A 98 -14.00 -5.02 -6.16
N VAL A 99 -14.00 -5.06 -7.49
CA VAL A 99 -15.15 -4.80 -8.34
C VAL A 99 -15.65 -6.12 -8.88
N VAL A 100 -16.88 -6.47 -8.55
CA VAL A 100 -17.55 -7.67 -9.08
C VAL A 100 -18.54 -7.21 -10.12
N THR A 101 -18.45 -7.75 -11.33
CA THR A 101 -19.35 -7.44 -12.44
C THR A 101 -20.06 -8.71 -12.89
N ASP A 102 -21.37 -8.73 -12.76
CA ASP A 102 -22.24 -9.75 -13.33
C ASP A 102 -22.70 -9.29 -14.72
N THR A 103 -22.44 -10.11 -15.75
CA THR A 103 -22.84 -9.87 -17.13
C THR A 103 -23.84 -10.92 -17.59
N LEU A 104 -25.06 -10.49 -17.91
CA LEU A 104 -26.10 -11.32 -18.50
C LEU A 104 -26.25 -11.00 -19.99
N LYS A 105 -26.07 -12.01 -20.83
CA LYS A 105 -26.35 -11.88 -22.26
C LYS A 105 -27.84 -12.08 -22.49
N THR A 106 -28.54 -11.02 -22.91
CA THR A 106 -29.96 -11.15 -23.27
C THR A 106 -30.09 -11.70 -24.69
N ALA A 107 -31.19 -12.42 -24.96
CA ALA A 107 -31.50 -12.96 -26.29
C ALA A 107 -31.58 -11.89 -27.38
N ASN A 108 -31.74 -10.62 -26.99
CA ASN A 108 -31.88 -9.47 -27.88
C ASN A 108 -30.51 -8.87 -28.27
N GLY A 109 -29.40 -9.47 -27.83
CA GLY A 109 -28.04 -9.01 -28.14
C GLY A 109 -27.55 -7.82 -27.31
N VAL A 110 -28.30 -7.42 -26.27
CA VAL A 110 -27.88 -6.37 -25.32
C VAL A 110 -27.36 -7.04 -24.06
N ASP A 111 -26.09 -6.80 -23.74
CA ASP A 111 -25.49 -7.29 -22.49
C ASP A 111 -25.92 -6.40 -21.32
N SER A 112 -26.58 -6.98 -20.33
CA SER A 112 -26.88 -6.30 -19.06
C SER A 112 -25.74 -6.53 -18.09
N LYS A 113 -25.16 -5.44 -17.56
CA LYS A 113 -24.07 -5.50 -16.58
C LYS A 113 -24.50 -4.90 -15.26
N VAL A 114 -24.29 -5.63 -14.17
CA VAL A 114 -24.49 -5.14 -12.81
C VAL A 114 -23.17 -5.28 -12.08
N SER A 115 -22.61 -4.15 -11.63
CA SER A 115 -21.35 -4.13 -10.89
C SER A 115 -21.54 -3.58 -9.49
N TYR A 116 -20.82 -4.16 -8.52
CA TYR A 116 -20.69 -3.60 -7.19
C TYR A 116 -19.23 -3.59 -6.74
N THR A 117 -18.89 -2.64 -5.89
CA THR A 117 -17.54 -2.49 -5.33
C THR A 117 -17.54 -2.83 -3.86
N LYS A 118 -16.60 -3.68 -3.43
CA LYS A 118 -16.29 -3.96 -2.02
C LYS A 118 -14.90 -3.42 -1.70
N SER A 119 -14.77 -2.75 -0.58
CA SER A 119 -13.48 -2.28 -0.06
C SER A 119 -13.14 -3.03 1.20
N PHE A 120 -11.96 -3.64 1.24
CA PHE A 120 -11.47 -4.37 2.41
C PHE A 120 -10.21 -3.70 2.94
N PRO A 121 -10.18 -3.28 4.21
CA PRO A 121 -8.89 -2.91 4.81
C PRO A 121 -7.98 -4.15 4.78
N LEU A 122 -6.76 -3.95 4.30
CA LEU A 122 -5.70 -4.95 4.33
C LEU A 122 -4.84 -4.84 5.58
N ASN A 123 -5.10 -3.81 6.39
CA ASN A 123 -4.41 -3.57 7.64
C ASN A 123 -4.87 -4.58 8.69
N GLU A 124 -4.08 -5.63 8.88
CA GLU A 124 -3.80 -6.04 10.25
C GLU A 124 -2.79 -5.03 10.82
N PRO A 125 -2.83 -4.72 12.13
CA PRO A 125 -1.88 -3.80 12.75
C PRO A 125 -0.49 -4.45 12.81
N SER A 126 0.23 -4.50 11.70
CA SER A 126 1.55 -5.18 11.66
C SER A 126 2.50 -4.79 10.52
N VAL A 127 2.23 -3.75 9.72
CA VAL A 127 3.32 -3.10 8.95
C VAL A 127 4.12 -2.11 9.83
N SER A 128 3.68 -1.89 11.08
CA SER A 128 4.22 -0.87 12.00
C SER A 128 5.59 -1.26 12.56
N GLY A 129 6.64 -1.11 11.75
CA GLY A 129 8.00 -1.23 12.22
C GLY A 129 9.03 -0.85 11.18
N VAL A 130 10.06 -0.14 11.62
CA VAL A 130 11.30 0.12 10.88
C VAL A 130 11.78 -1.12 10.11
N THR A 131 11.69 -2.31 10.73
CA THR A 131 12.12 -3.59 10.15
C THR A 131 11.38 -3.96 8.87
N SER A 132 10.07 -3.69 8.76
CA SER A 132 9.28 -4.01 7.57
C SER A 132 9.66 -3.09 6.41
N VAL A 133 9.91 -1.81 6.69
CA VAL A 133 10.40 -0.84 5.69
C VAL A 133 11.80 -1.23 5.20
N ILE A 134 12.71 -1.61 6.11
CA ILE A 134 14.06 -2.07 5.76
C ILE A 134 14.02 -3.38 4.96
N ALA A 135 13.13 -4.32 5.31
CA ALA A 135 12.97 -5.56 4.57
C ALA A 135 12.48 -5.31 3.13
N ALA A 136 11.51 -4.41 2.97
CA ALA A 136 11.01 -3.99 1.66
C ALA A 136 12.05 -3.20 0.84
N LEU A 137 12.91 -2.40 1.47
CA LEU A 137 14.05 -1.79 0.79
C LEU A 137 15.04 -2.84 0.28
N ASN A 138 15.30 -3.87 1.08
CA ASN A 138 16.25 -4.93 0.75
C ASN A 138 15.76 -5.93 -0.31
N SER A 139 14.50 -5.84 -0.78
CA SER A 139 13.97 -6.74 -1.80
C SER A 139 14.14 -6.24 -3.23
N PHE A 140 14.57 -4.99 -3.47
CA PHE A 140 14.85 -4.46 -4.81
C PHE A 140 16.25 -3.80 -4.92
N PRO A 141 16.86 -3.74 -6.13
CA PRO A 141 18.26 -3.35 -6.30
C PRO A 141 18.61 -1.95 -5.76
N GLU A 142 17.79 -0.95 -6.08
CA GLU A 142 18.04 0.43 -5.63
C GLU A 142 17.84 0.59 -4.11
N GLY A 143 16.86 -0.13 -3.53
CA GLY A 143 16.62 -0.15 -2.09
C GLY A 143 17.77 -0.77 -1.30
N LYS A 144 18.45 -1.80 -1.83
CA LYS A 144 19.69 -2.35 -1.24
C LYS A 144 20.84 -1.34 -1.21
N LEU A 145 20.95 -0.47 -2.21
CA LEU A 145 21.99 0.58 -2.23
C LEU A 145 21.68 1.66 -1.20
N PHE A 146 20.41 2.04 -1.11
CA PHE A 146 19.90 2.95 -0.11
C PHE A 146 20.14 2.42 1.32
N ASP A 147 19.83 1.14 1.58
CA ASP A 147 20.02 0.48 2.88
C ASP A 147 21.51 0.36 3.29
N LYS A 148 22.40 0.07 2.32
CA LYS A 148 23.85 -0.05 2.59
C LYS A 148 24.52 1.24 3.04
N THR A 149 23.89 2.37 2.76
CA THR A 149 24.46 3.72 2.96
C THR A 149 23.61 4.55 3.92
N LEU A 150 22.81 3.86 4.75
CA LEU A 150 22.01 4.46 5.80
C LEU A 150 22.87 5.28 6.75
N THR A 151 22.39 6.48 7.03
CA THR A 151 22.99 7.40 7.99
C THR A 151 22.15 7.52 9.26
N SER A 152 20.82 7.41 9.16
CA SER A 152 19.93 7.43 10.32
C SER A 152 18.59 6.73 10.05
N VAL A 153 17.98 6.26 11.13
CA VAL A 153 16.61 5.73 11.16
C VAL A 153 15.93 6.21 12.44
N GLU A 154 14.80 6.89 12.30
CA GLU A 154 14.07 7.50 13.41
C GLU A 154 12.57 7.22 13.29
N VAL A 155 11.89 7.07 14.42
CA VAL A 155 10.42 7.06 14.49
C VAL A 155 9.98 8.37 15.12
N LYS A 156 9.24 9.19 14.37
CA LYS A 156 8.71 10.48 14.82
C LYS A 156 7.23 10.34 15.14
N SER A 157 6.80 10.83 16.30
CA SER A 157 5.38 10.97 16.63
C SER A 157 4.93 12.41 16.34
N ASP A 158 3.88 12.59 15.54
CA ASP A 158 3.17 13.86 15.39
C ASP A 158 2.38 14.11 16.69
N GLY A 159 3.10 14.64 17.67
CA GLY A 159 2.58 14.84 19.01
C GLY A 159 3.71 15.06 20.01
N THR A 160 4.48 16.14 19.86
CA THR A 160 4.84 17.15 20.89
C THR A 160 6.01 17.99 20.34
N ASP A 161 5.70 19.02 19.56
CA ASP A 161 6.52 20.23 19.54
C ASP A 161 5.73 21.30 20.30
N VAL A 162 5.91 21.32 21.63
CA VAL A 162 5.61 22.51 22.44
C VAL A 162 6.76 22.72 23.41
N SER A 163 7.68 23.58 22.97
CA SER A 163 8.42 24.53 23.80
C SER A 163 9.55 23.98 24.69
N SER A 164 10.72 23.76 24.07
CA SER A 164 11.97 24.20 24.67
C SER A 164 12.19 25.69 24.36
N LYS A 165 11.79 26.57 25.27
CA LYS A 165 12.43 27.88 25.38
C LYS A 165 12.60 28.27 26.84
N ALA A 166 13.86 28.50 27.17
CA ALA A 166 14.39 28.83 28.48
C ALA A 166 13.74 30.07 29.11
N SER A 167 13.66 30.06 30.44
CA SER A 167 13.90 31.21 31.31
C SER A 167 14.47 30.72 32.62
#